data_AF-A0A7S0BQ96-F1
#
_entry.id   AF-A0A7S0BQ96-F1
#
_cell.length_a   1.000
_cell.length_b   1.000
_cell.length_c   1.000
_cell.angle_alpha   90.00
_cell.angle_beta   90.00
_cell.angle_gamma   90.00
#
_symmetry.space_group_name_H-M   'P 1'
#
loop_
_entity.id
_entity.type
_entity.pdbx_description
1 polymer ?
#
loop_
_entity_poly.entity_id
_entity_poly.type
_entity_poly.pdbx_seq_one_letter_code
_entity_poly.pdbx_strand_id
1 'polypeptide(L)'
;MEEDSDDDLSVLYEDVEGLTSDFEKLLSGSNRDVLSDVVLEAEDGTSIDAHGLLLRSRSEYLNVALGGNWREWNVNAAVPGRLSKPAASRSALHAVVRYIYTGEVGFSDKNVYE
;
A
#
# COMPACT_ATOMS: atom_id res chain seq x y z
N MET A 1 -30.81 -32.80 1.30
CA MET A 1 -29.42 -33.13 1.68
C MET A 1 -28.59 -32.17 0.86
N GLU A 2 -28.37 -30.98 1.40
CA GLU A 2 -27.56 -29.91 0.81
C GLU A 2 -26.58 -29.53 1.92
N GLU A 3 -25.51 -30.30 2.02
CA GLU A 3 -24.34 -30.01 2.83
C GLU A 3 -23.15 -30.09 1.88
N ASP A 4 -22.98 -29.08 1.03
CA ASP A 4 -21.83 -28.98 0.10
C ASP A 4 -21.36 -27.52 -0.09
N SER A 5 -21.84 -26.54 0.70
CA SER A 5 -21.52 -25.11 0.48
C SER A 5 -20.39 -24.55 1.35
N ASP A 6 -19.98 -25.24 2.42
CA ASP A 6 -19.06 -24.66 3.42
C ASP A 6 -17.58 -24.98 3.12
N ASP A 7 -17.29 -26.07 2.39
CA ASP A 7 -15.92 -26.44 2.00
C ASP A 7 -15.35 -25.53 0.89
N ASP A 8 -16.20 -24.94 0.06
CA ASP A 8 -15.75 -24.06 -1.04
C ASP A 8 -15.33 -22.67 -0.51
N LEU A 9 -15.98 -22.20 0.57
CA LEU A 9 -15.65 -20.91 1.19
C LEU A 9 -14.35 -20.97 1.99
N SER A 10 -14.06 -22.08 2.69
CA SER A 10 -12.86 -22.21 3.52
C SER A 10 -11.56 -22.12 2.70
N VAL A 11 -11.54 -22.75 1.52
CA VAL A 11 -10.42 -22.68 0.57
C VAL A 11 -10.24 -21.26 0.04
N LEU A 12 -11.34 -20.56 -0.28
CA LEU A 12 -11.29 -19.16 -0.71
C LEU A 12 -10.77 -18.22 0.39
N TYR A 13 -11.09 -18.49 1.66
CA TYR A 13 -10.58 -17.70 2.78
C TYR A 13 -9.07 -17.90 2.99
N GLU A 14 -8.56 -19.14 2.90
CA GLU A 14 -7.13 -19.42 3.00
C GLU A 14 -6.32 -18.72 1.88
N ASP A 15 -6.83 -18.73 0.65
CA ASP A 15 -6.19 -18.07 -0.49
C ASP A 15 -6.11 -16.54 -0.31
N VAL A 16 -7.15 -15.93 0.26
CA VAL A 16 -7.19 -14.47 0.52
C VAL A 16 -6.25 -14.07 1.66
N GLU A 17 -6.15 -14.89 2.72
CA GLU A 17 -5.20 -14.68 3.80
C GLU A 17 -3.75 -14.82 3.32
N GLY A 18 -3.47 -15.82 2.47
CA GLY A 18 -2.17 -16.01 1.83
C GLY A 18 -1.75 -14.79 1.02
N LEU A 19 -2.65 -14.25 0.18
CA LEU A 19 -2.38 -13.06 -0.63
C LEU A 19 -2.13 -11.82 0.23
N THR A 20 -2.89 -11.65 1.32
CA THR A 20 -2.73 -10.55 2.28
C THR A 20 -1.36 -10.61 2.95
N SER A 21 -0.92 -11.81 3.35
CA SER A 21 0.42 -12.03 3.91
C SER A 21 1.52 -11.67 2.92
N ASP A 22 1.35 -12.02 1.65
CA ASP A 22 2.33 -11.72 0.61
C ASP A 22 2.43 -10.22 0.32
N PHE A 23 1.31 -9.49 0.34
CA PHE A 23 1.34 -8.03 0.26
C PHE A 23 1.98 -7.38 1.50
N GLU A 24 1.73 -7.88 2.70
CA GLU A 24 2.44 -7.38 3.90
C GLU A 24 3.96 -7.60 3.77
N LYS A 25 4.41 -8.73 3.23
CA LYS A 25 5.84 -8.98 2.97
C LYS A 25 6.43 -8.03 1.94
N LEU A 26 5.67 -7.62 0.92
CA LEU A 26 6.11 -6.57 -0.03
C LEU A 26 6.31 -5.22 0.66
N LEU A 27 5.48 -4.90 1.66
CA LEU A 27 5.57 -3.63 2.41
C LEU A 27 6.61 -3.65 3.52
N SER A 28 6.82 -4.79 4.20
CA SER A 28 7.64 -4.90 5.42
C SER A 28 8.98 -5.63 5.22
N GLY A 29 9.12 -6.39 4.14
CA GLY A 29 10.22 -7.32 3.94
C GLY A 29 11.50 -6.71 3.39
N SER A 30 12.57 -7.52 3.41
CA SER A 30 13.91 -7.22 2.87
C SER A 30 13.94 -6.92 1.37
N ASN A 31 12.81 -7.15 0.67
CA ASN A 31 12.61 -6.86 -0.76
C ASN A 31 11.92 -5.52 -1.02
N ARG A 32 11.81 -4.64 -0.01
CA ARG A 32 11.22 -3.29 -0.13
C ARG A 32 11.69 -2.53 -1.36
N ASP A 33 12.95 -2.71 -1.73
CA ASP A 33 13.57 -1.99 -2.86
C ASP A 33 13.36 -2.65 -4.22
N VAL A 34 12.98 -3.94 -4.27
CA VAL A 34 13.10 -4.74 -5.51
C VAL A 34 12.05 -4.35 -6.55
N LEU A 35 10.93 -3.74 -6.16
CA LEU A 35 9.84 -3.36 -7.08
C LEU A 35 9.12 -2.04 -6.73
N SER A 36 9.62 -1.29 -5.75
CA SER A 36 9.01 -0.01 -5.37
C SER A 36 9.26 1.04 -6.46
N ASP A 37 8.18 1.55 -7.06
CA ASP A 37 8.21 2.59 -8.09
C ASP A 37 7.64 3.93 -7.59
N VAL A 38 7.23 3.98 -6.32
CA VAL A 38 6.69 5.17 -5.66
C VAL A 38 7.34 5.36 -4.29
N VAL A 39 7.71 6.61 -3.99
CA VAL A 39 8.20 7.04 -2.67
C VAL A 39 7.19 8.00 -2.08
N LEU A 40 6.60 7.64 -0.95
CA LEU A 40 5.69 8.51 -0.20
C LEU A 40 6.47 9.22 0.90
N GLU A 41 6.47 10.55 0.89
CA GLU A 41 7.19 11.37 1.87
C GLU A 41 6.23 11.92 2.94
N ALA A 42 6.59 11.71 4.20
CA ALA A 42 5.90 12.21 5.38
C ALA A 42 6.35 13.64 5.72
N GLU A 43 5.62 14.29 6.64
CA GLU A 43 5.89 15.68 7.06
C GLU A 43 7.31 15.86 7.66
N ASP A 44 7.83 14.86 8.36
CA ASP A 44 9.17 14.88 8.97
C ASP A 44 10.31 14.61 7.97
N GLY A 45 10.00 14.51 6.67
CA GLY A 45 10.96 14.22 5.60
C GLY A 45 11.35 12.74 5.50
N THR A 46 10.81 11.87 6.35
CA THR A 46 10.99 10.42 6.21
C THR A 46 10.13 9.89 5.05
N SER A 47 10.51 8.74 4.51
CA SER A 47 9.83 8.14 3.36
C SER A 47 9.39 6.70 3.58
N ILE A 48 8.41 6.31 2.77
CA ILE A 48 7.91 4.94 2.62
C ILE A 48 7.95 4.58 1.14
N ASP A 49 8.77 3.58 0.82
CA ASP A 49 8.80 2.96 -0.51
C ASP A 49 7.56 2.08 -0.70
N ALA A 50 6.92 2.21 -1.87
CA ALA A 50 5.67 1.55 -2.18
C ALA A 50 5.53 1.25 -3.68
N HIS A 51 4.55 0.39 -3.96
CA HIS A 51 4.17 -0.07 -5.29
C HIS A 51 2.95 0.72 -5.79
N GLY A 52 3.16 1.56 -6.79
CA GLY A 52 2.14 2.42 -7.39
C GLY A 52 0.97 1.63 -7.99
N LEU A 53 1.16 0.39 -8.44
CA LEU A 53 0.05 -0.45 -8.88
C LEU A 53 -0.95 -0.73 -7.75
N LEU A 54 -0.45 -1.19 -6.59
CA LEU A 54 -1.28 -1.49 -5.42
C LEU A 54 -1.98 -0.21 -4.91
N LEU A 55 -1.21 0.88 -4.79
CA LEU A 55 -1.74 2.18 -4.36
C LEU A 55 -2.91 2.65 -5.24
N ARG A 56 -2.76 2.62 -6.57
CA ARG A 56 -3.79 3.08 -7.52
C ARG A 56 -5.01 2.16 -7.56
N SER A 57 -4.81 0.86 -7.43
CA SER A 57 -5.92 -0.12 -7.49
C SER A 57 -6.89 -0.04 -6.31
N ARG A 58 -6.45 0.54 -5.19
CA ARG A 58 -7.20 0.57 -3.92
C ARG A 58 -7.56 1.98 -3.45
N SER A 59 -7.12 3.02 -4.14
CA SER A 59 -7.40 4.41 -3.79
C SER A 59 -7.60 5.25 -5.05
N GLU A 60 -8.79 5.80 -5.22
CA GLU A 60 -9.09 6.71 -6.34
C GLU A 60 -8.22 7.97 -6.30
N TYR A 61 -7.98 8.51 -5.10
CA TYR A 61 -7.05 9.63 -4.91
C TYR A 61 -5.66 9.30 -5.47
N LEU A 62 -5.09 8.15 -5.09
CA LEU A 62 -3.77 7.74 -5.58
C LEU A 62 -3.80 7.33 -7.06
N ASN A 63 -4.92 6.81 -7.57
CA ASN A 63 -5.12 6.56 -8.99
C ASN A 63 -4.97 7.84 -9.81
N VAL A 64 -5.63 8.92 -9.39
CA VAL A 64 -5.52 10.24 -10.03
C VAL A 64 -4.14 10.84 -9.82
N ALA A 65 -3.64 10.88 -8.57
CA ALA A 65 -2.37 11.51 -8.22
C ALA A 65 -1.15 10.85 -8.89
N LEU A 66 -1.19 9.53 -9.09
CA LEU A 66 -0.10 8.76 -9.71
C LEU A 66 -0.36 8.44 -11.20
N GLY A 67 -1.58 8.68 -11.71
CA GLY A 67 -2.00 8.39 -13.07
C GLY A 67 -2.01 9.58 -14.04
N GLY A 68 -1.98 10.82 -13.54
CA GLY A 68 -1.97 12.04 -14.36
C GLY A 68 -0.58 12.64 -14.65
N ASN A 69 -0.56 13.73 -15.42
CA ASN A 69 0.60 14.56 -15.85
C ASN A 69 1.50 15.13 -14.71
N TRP A 70 1.26 14.78 -13.45
CA TRP A 70 2.20 15.08 -12.35
C TRP A 70 3.51 14.33 -12.46
N ARG A 71 3.50 13.25 -13.24
CA ARG A 71 4.61 12.36 -13.40
C ARG A 71 5.23 12.71 -14.76
N GLU A 72 6.20 13.63 -14.74
CA GLU A 72 7.30 13.54 -15.71
C GLU A 72 7.98 12.19 -15.42
N TRP A 73 7.39 11.11 -15.96
CA TRP A 73 8.04 9.82 -16.00
C TRP A 73 9.25 10.02 -16.91
N ASN A 74 10.40 10.34 -16.32
CA ASN A 74 11.63 10.00 -17.00
C ASN A 74 11.64 8.47 -17.07
N VAL A 75 11.15 7.93 -18.17
CA VAL A 75 11.26 6.52 -18.57
C VAL A 75 12.74 6.05 -18.61
N ASN A 76 13.69 6.99 -18.51
CA ASN A 76 15.13 6.78 -18.38
C ASN A 76 15.70 7.10 -16.99
N ALA A 77 14.90 7.59 -16.03
CA ALA A 77 15.36 7.81 -14.67
C ALA A 77 15.06 6.55 -13.85
N ALA A 78 16.11 5.95 -13.32
CA ALA A 78 16.04 4.91 -12.28
C ALA A 78 15.49 5.46 -10.94
N VAL A 79 14.64 6.50 -10.97
CA VAL A 79 14.19 7.26 -9.80
C VAL A 79 12.69 7.01 -9.62
N PRO A 80 12.27 6.45 -8.47
CA PRO A 80 10.87 6.28 -8.12
C PRO A 80 10.07 7.59 -8.20
N GLY A 81 8.79 7.50 -8.54
CA GLY A 81 7.89 8.67 -8.49
C GLY A 81 7.68 9.11 -7.04
N ARG A 82 7.96 10.37 -6.70
CA ARG A 82 7.85 10.87 -5.32
C ARG A 82 6.51 11.59 -5.10
N LEU A 83 5.75 11.18 -4.09
CA LEU A 83 4.53 11.85 -3.65
C LEU A 83 4.76 12.36 -2.22
N SER A 84 4.87 13.67 -2.06
CA SER A 84 4.95 14.29 -0.75
C SER A 84 3.55 14.65 -0.26
N LYS A 85 3.22 14.20 0.96
CA LYS A 85 1.98 14.62 1.65
C LYS A 85 2.39 15.42 2.90
N PRO A 86 2.43 16.76 2.81
CA PRO A 86 3.11 17.62 3.78
C PRO A 86 2.44 17.75 5.17
N ALA A 87 1.42 16.94 5.48
CA ALA A 87 0.65 17.05 6.72
C ALA A 87 0.32 15.69 7.36
N ALA A 88 1.03 14.62 7.00
CA ALA A 88 0.84 13.31 7.59
C ALA A 88 2.15 12.85 8.24
N SER A 89 2.09 12.38 9.50
CA SER A 89 3.25 11.75 10.10
C SER A 89 3.57 10.45 9.37
N ARG A 90 4.81 9.98 9.54
CA ARG A 90 5.24 8.68 9.04
C ARG A 90 4.34 7.55 9.54
N SER A 91 3.84 7.64 10.78
CA SER A 91 3.06 6.57 11.41
C SER A 91 1.66 6.46 10.82
N ALA A 92 0.97 7.59 10.62
CA ALA A 92 -0.32 7.62 9.92
C ALA A 92 -0.17 7.22 8.45
N LEU A 93 0.87 7.72 7.76
CA LEU A 93 1.15 7.34 6.38
C LEU A 93 1.41 5.82 6.25
N HIS A 94 2.17 5.23 7.17
CA HIS A 94 2.39 3.79 7.21
C HIS A 94 1.10 3.01 7.48
N ALA A 95 0.25 3.48 8.40
CA ALA A 95 -1.03 2.83 8.68
C ALA A 95 -1.96 2.84 7.47
N VAL A 96 -2.03 3.96 6.74
CA VAL A 96 -2.81 4.07 5.49
C VAL A 96 -2.24 3.17 4.40
N VAL A 97 -0.93 3.16 4.19
CA VAL A 97 -0.30 2.31 3.18
C VAL A 97 -0.49 0.83 3.51
N ARG A 98 -0.33 0.45 4.77
CA ARG A 98 -0.59 -0.92 5.22
C ARG A 98 -2.05 -1.31 4.95
N TYR A 99 -3.01 -0.46 5.32
CA TYR A 99 -4.41 -0.69 5.03
C TYR A 99 -4.69 -0.88 3.52
N ILE A 100 -4.02 -0.11 2.66
CA ILE A 100 -4.13 -0.29 1.21
C ILE A 100 -3.67 -1.68 0.77
N TYR A 101 -2.59 -2.20 1.37
CA TYR A 101 -1.99 -3.48 1.01
C TYR A 101 -2.77 -4.68 1.55
N THR A 102 -3.24 -4.58 2.80
CA THR A 102 -3.78 -5.74 3.51
C THR A 102 -5.26 -5.63 3.85
N GLY A 103 -5.86 -4.45 3.69
CA GLY A 103 -7.20 -4.18 4.21
C GLY A 103 -7.26 -4.07 5.74
N GLU A 104 -6.14 -4.21 6.43
CA GLU A 104 -6.07 -4.13 7.89
C GLU A 104 -5.44 -2.82 8.36
N VAL A 105 -6.06 -2.20 9.36
CA VAL A 105 -5.56 -0.98 9.97
C VAL A 105 -5.28 -1.18 11.45
N GLY A 106 -4.05 -0.89 11.87
CA GLY A 106 -3.65 -0.88 13.26
C GLY A 106 -3.78 0.53 13.83
N PHE A 107 -4.97 0.90 14.29
CA PHE A 107 -5.15 2.16 15.00
C PHE A 107 -4.60 2.08 16.42
N SER A 108 -3.98 3.18 16.85
CA SER A 108 -3.56 3.41 18.22
C SER A 108 -3.83 4.87 18.56
N ASP A 109 -3.81 5.22 19.85
CA ASP A 109 -4.00 6.61 20.30
C ASP A 109 -3.01 7.60 19.64
N LYS A 110 -1.90 7.10 19.08
CA LYS A 110 -0.85 7.90 18.44
C LYS A 110 -1.12 8.25 16.98
N ASN A 111 -2.03 7.56 16.29
CA ASN A 111 -2.20 7.70 14.84
C ASN A 111 -3.65 7.96 14.39
N VAL A 112 -4.60 8.07 15.32
CA VAL A 112 -6.04 8.18 15.00
C VAL A 112 -6.51 9.61 14.70
N TYR A 113 -5.75 10.64 15.10
CA TYR A 113 -6.09 12.06 14.94
C TYR A 113 -5.23 12.81 13.92
N GLU A 114 -4.34 12.10 13.23
CA GLU A 114 -3.51 12.64 12.14
C GLU A 114 -4.19 12.48 10.78
#